data_AF-A0A3D1H9W2-F1
#
_entry.id   AF-A0A3D1H9W2-F1
#
_cell.length_a   1.000
_cell.length_b   1.000
_cell.length_c   1.000
_cell.angle_alpha   90.00
_cell.angle_beta   90.00
_cell.angle_gamma   90.00
#
_symmetry.space_group_name_H-M   'P 1'
#
loop_
_entity.id
_entity.type
_entity.pdbx_description
1 polymer ?
#
loop_
_entity_poly.entity_id
_entity_poly.type
_entity_poly.pdbx_seq_one_letter_code
_entity_poly.pdbx_strand_id
1 'polypeptide(L)'
;DAADFGDNGANTLRSCFNTGKLNVPNMAKIGLFNIDGVDFGEKESAPSSAVMRLSELSKGKDTTTGHWEIAGIVSEKPFPTFPDGFPSEVIAEFEKRTGRKTLCNKPYSGTKVIADYGEESIKTGALIVYTSADSVFQ
;
A
#
# COMPACT_ATOMS: atom_id res chain seq x y z
N ASP A 1 8.95 -8.96 11.92
CA ASP A 1 8.14 -8.01 12.70
C ASP A 1 6.68 -7.92 12.23
N ALA A 2 6.15 -8.87 11.43
CA ALA A 2 4.75 -8.81 10.94
C ALA A 2 3.68 -8.62 12.03
N ALA A 3 3.90 -9.15 13.24
CA ALA A 3 3.00 -8.95 14.37
C ALA A 3 2.82 -7.48 14.77
N ASP A 4 3.88 -6.66 14.66
CA ASP A 4 3.86 -5.24 14.99
C ASP A 4 2.99 -4.43 13.99
N PHE A 5 2.74 -5.00 12.81
CA PHE A 5 1.88 -4.45 11.76
C PHE A 5 0.50 -5.10 11.68
N GLY A 6 0.19 -6.05 12.57
CA GLY A 6 -1.07 -6.82 12.55
C GLY A 6 -1.18 -7.83 11.40
N ASP A 7 -0.08 -8.15 10.72
CA ASP A 7 -0.06 -8.94 9.47
C ASP A 7 0.39 -10.39 9.69
N ASN A 8 0.15 -10.95 10.88
CA ASN A 8 0.54 -12.34 11.18
C ASN A 8 -0.11 -13.32 10.19
N GLY A 9 0.72 -14.14 9.55
CA GLY A 9 0.29 -15.12 8.55
C GLY A 9 0.11 -14.57 7.13
N ALA A 10 0.33 -13.27 6.90
CA ALA A 10 0.29 -12.70 5.56
C ALA A 10 1.39 -13.32 4.66
N ASN A 11 0.97 -13.83 3.50
CA ASN A 11 1.88 -14.37 2.49
C ASN A 11 1.31 -14.17 1.08
N THR A 12 1.67 -13.06 0.44
CA THR A 12 1.14 -12.66 -0.87
C THR A 12 1.40 -13.71 -1.95
N LEU A 13 2.62 -14.23 -2.05
CA LEU A 13 2.98 -15.20 -3.09
C LEU A 13 2.20 -16.52 -2.92
N ARG A 14 2.06 -17.02 -1.68
CA ARG A 14 1.25 -18.22 -1.40
C ARG A 14 -0.23 -17.99 -1.69
N SER A 15 -0.78 -16.85 -1.27
CA SER A 15 -2.17 -16.50 -1.55
C SER A 15 -2.47 -16.50 -3.04
N CYS A 16 -1.57 -15.91 -3.85
CA CYS A 16 -1.67 -15.96 -5.31
C CYS A 16 -1.53 -17.40 -5.85
N PHE A 17 -0.57 -18.18 -5.37
CA PHE A 17 -0.37 -19.57 -5.79
C PHE A 17 -1.62 -20.43 -5.53
N ASN A 18 -2.22 -20.31 -4.35
CA ASN A 18 -3.41 -21.08 -3.94
C ASN A 18 -4.66 -20.79 -4.78
N THR A 19 -4.68 -19.70 -5.55
CA THR A 19 -5.78 -19.45 -6.51
C THR A 19 -5.80 -20.45 -7.67
N GLY A 20 -4.69 -21.14 -7.92
CA GLY A 20 -4.49 -21.98 -9.11
C GLY A 20 -4.34 -21.20 -10.42
N LYS A 21 -4.28 -19.86 -10.37
CA LYS A 21 -4.21 -18.97 -11.54
C LYS A 21 -2.83 -18.37 -11.79
N LEU A 22 -1.88 -18.56 -10.87
CA LEU A 22 -0.54 -17.98 -10.98
C LEU A 22 0.27 -18.71 -12.06
N ASN A 23 0.46 -18.05 -13.21
CA ASN A 23 1.26 -18.57 -14.33
C ASN A 23 2.51 -17.72 -14.55
N VAL A 24 3.65 -18.16 -14.02
CA VAL A 24 4.90 -17.37 -13.98
C VAL A 24 6.13 -18.18 -14.43
N PRO A 25 6.11 -18.85 -15.60
CA PRO A 25 7.12 -19.82 -16.01
C PRO A 25 8.53 -19.21 -16.12
N ASN A 26 8.62 -17.95 -16.57
CA ASN A 26 9.89 -17.24 -16.63
C ASN A 26 10.47 -16.96 -15.24
N MET A 27 9.63 -16.60 -14.27
CA MET A 27 10.09 -16.38 -12.90
C MET A 27 10.45 -17.69 -12.20
N ALA A 28 9.72 -18.77 -12.46
CA ALA A 28 10.07 -20.12 -11.99
C ALA A 28 11.47 -20.51 -12.49
N LYS A 29 11.73 -20.34 -13.80
CA LYS A 29 13.02 -20.64 -14.44
C LYS A 29 14.21 -19.86 -13.88
N ILE A 30 14.01 -18.60 -13.47
CA ILE A 30 15.10 -17.84 -12.82
C ILE A 30 15.27 -18.19 -11.34
N GLY A 31 14.32 -18.91 -10.73
CA GLY A 31 14.43 -19.44 -9.36
C GLY A 31 13.41 -18.88 -8.35
N LEU A 32 12.27 -18.34 -8.77
CA LEU A 32 11.25 -17.79 -7.84
C LEU A 32 10.89 -18.75 -6.71
N PHE A 33 10.68 -20.03 -7.01
CA PHE A 33 10.33 -21.05 -6.01
C PHE A 33 11.55 -21.63 -5.26
N ASN A 34 12.76 -21.20 -5.63
CA ASN A 34 14.01 -21.53 -4.93
C ASN A 34 14.33 -20.56 -3.79
N ILE A 35 13.58 -19.45 -3.65
CA ILE A 35 13.75 -18.47 -2.57
C ILE A 35 13.57 -19.15 -1.19
N ASP A 36 14.45 -18.83 -0.25
CA ASP A 36 14.38 -19.36 1.11
C ASP A 36 13.02 -19.04 1.79
N GLY A 37 12.43 -20.05 2.42
CA GLY A 37 11.08 -19.98 3.02
C GLY A 37 9.91 -20.19 2.04
N VAL A 38 10.15 -20.36 0.74
CA VAL A 38 9.12 -20.81 -0.21
C VAL A 38 9.06 -22.35 -0.22
N ASP A 39 7.94 -22.91 0.24
CA ASP A 39 7.71 -24.36 0.37
C ASP A 39 6.69 -24.93 -0.64
N PHE A 40 6.29 -24.11 -1.61
CA PHE A 40 5.28 -24.41 -2.62
C PHE A 40 5.80 -24.04 -4.01
N GLY A 41 5.16 -24.60 -5.04
CA GLY A 41 5.66 -24.51 -6.42
C GLY A 41 6.82 -25.46 -6.68
N GLU A 42 7.18 -25.61 -7.95
CA GLU A 42 8.29 -26.47 -8.37
C GLU A 42 9.60 -25.67 -8.37
N LYS A 43 10.62 -26.19 -7.67
CA LYS A 43 11.96 -25.59 -7.64
C LYS A 43 12.69 -25.84 -8.95
N GLU A 44 13.35 -24.82 -9.48
CA GLU A 44 14.23 -24.98 -10.63
C GLU A 44 15.52 -25.70 -10.21
N SER A 45 15.91 -26.72 -10.96
CA SER A 45 17.11 -27.53 -10.72
C SER A 45 18.41 -26.76 -10.97
N ALA A 46 18.40 -25.86 -11.95
CA ALA A 46 19.54 -25.05 -12.35
C ALA A 46 19.09 -23.60 -12.61
N PRO A 47 18.75 -22.83 -11.56
CA PRO A 47 18.22 -21.47 -11.72
C PRO A 47 19.26 -20.58 -12.39
N SER A 48 18.83 -19.80 -13.38
CA SER A 48 19.72 -18.92 -14.14
C SER A 48 20.06 -17.61 -13.42
N SER A 49 19.64 -17.44 -12.17
CA SER A 49 19.88 -16.23 -11.38
C SER A 49 20.10 -16.53 -9.90
N ALA A 50 20.73 -15.59 -9.19
CA ALA A 50 20.73 -15.60 -7.75
C ALA A 50 19.39 -15.08 -7.23
N VAL A 51 18.81 -15.78 -6.26
CA VAL A 51 17.54 -15.42 -5.64
C VAL A 51 17.73 -15.30 -4.14
N MET A 52 17.02 -14.36 -3.53
CA MET A 52 17.06 -14.14 -2.09
C MET A 52 15.74 -13.57 -1.59
N ARG A 53 15.54 -13.65 -0.28
CA ARG A 53 14.51 -12.91 0.44
C ARG A 53 15.19 -11.79 1.23
N LEU A 54 14.61 -10.60 1.18
CA LEU A 54 15.04 -9.45 1.96
C LEU A 54 14.08 -9.24 3.13
N SER A 55 14.58 -8.64 4.21
CA SER A 55 13.77 -8.19 5.34
C SER A 55 13.94 -6.69 5.49
N GLU A 56 12.84 -5.98 5.51
CA GLU A 56 12.80 -4.52 5.65
C GLU A 56 13.28 -4.12 7.06
N LEU A 57 14.15 -3.12 7.14
CA LEU A 57 14.68 -2.56 8.39
C LEU A 57 13.88 -1.35 8.85
N SER A 58 13.29 -0.62 7.92
CA SER A 58 12.48 0.56 8.17
C SER A 58 11.20 0.19 8.91
N LYS A 59 10.74 1.08 9.79
CA LYS A 59 9.51 0.88 10.57
C LYS A 59 8.28 1.38 9.82
N GLY A 60 8.13 0.99 8.56
CA GLY A 60 7.00 1.33 7.70
C GLY A 60 6.77 0.24 6.66
N LYS A 61 5.55 0.14 6.14
CA LYS A 61 5.17 -0.81 5.07
C LYS A 61 4.53 -0.12 3.86
N ASP A 62 4.63 1.21 3.79
CA ASP A 62 4.13 2.02 2.69
C ASP A 62 5.11 2.01 1.52
N THR A 63 4.60 2.34 0.33
CA THR A 63 5.38 2.30 -0.91
C THR A 63 6.63 3.19 -0.86
N THR A 64 6.56 4.38 -0.23
CA THR A 64 7.69 5.31 -0.19
C THR A 64 8.81 4.79 0.70
N THR A 65 8.48 4.30 1.89
CA THR A 65 9.44 3.69 2.82
C THR A 65 10.26 2.57 2.15
N GLY A 66 9.59 1.60 1.50
CA GLY A 66 10.30 0.49 0.86
C GLY A 66 11.23 0.93 -0.28
N HIS A 67 10.82 1.92 -1.09
CA HIS A 67 11.67 2.44 -2.17
C HIS A 67 12.88 3.23 -1.64
N TRP A 68 12.71 3.97 -0.54
CA TRP A 68 13.82 4.65 0.13
C TRP A 68 14.83 3.66 0.69
N GLU A 69 14.37 2.56 1.27
CA GLU A 69 15.27 1.53 1.79
C GLU A 69 16.05 0.81 0.69
N ILE A 70 15.38 0.49 -0.44
CA ILE A 70 16.06 -0.03 -1.64
C ILE A 70 17.16 0.94 -2.12
N ALA A 71 16.96 2.24 -1.97
CA ALA A 71 17.94 3.28 -2.30
C ALA A 71 18.96 3.58 -1.19
N GLY A 72 18.91 2.86 -0.06
CA GLY A 72 19.88 2.97 1.04
C GLY A 72 19.47 3.89 2.21
N ILE A 73 18.21 4.28 2.30
CA ILE A 73 17.69 5.14 3.39
C ILE A 73 16.79 4.32 4.31
N VAL A 74 17.17 4.19 5.59
CA VAL A 74 16.36 3.52 6.60
C VAL A 74 15.46 4.54 7.31
N SER A 75 14.14 4.32 7.21
CA SER A 75 13.13 5.15 7.88
C SER A 75 12.78 4.57 9.24
N GLU A 76 13.24 5.20 10.33
CA GLU A 76 12.92 4.75 11.69
C GLU A 76 11.46 5.02 12.10
N LYS A 77 10.74 5.84 11.33
CA LYS A 77 9.35 6.24 11.61
C LYS A 77 8.48 5.98 10.39
N PRO A 78 7.31 5.34 10.55
CA PRO A 78 6.36 5.18 9.45
C PRO A 78 5.76 6.52 9.06
N PHE A 79 5.34 6.64 7.79
CA PHE A 79 4.39 7.68 7.42
C PHE A 79 3.03 7.45 8.10
N PRO A 80 2.34 8.51 8.52
CA PRO A 80 1.01 8.37 9.11
C PRO A 80 0.00 7.89 8.06
N THR A 81 -0.86 6.95 8.45
CA THR A 81 -2.06 6.60 7.70
C THR A 81 -3.28 7.21 8.39
N PHE A 82 -4.39 7.34 7.66
CA PHE A 82 -5.57 8.09 8.10
C PHE A 82 -6.85 7.24 8.00
N PRO A 83 -6.94 6.10 8.73
CA PRO A 83 -8.07 5.17 8.62
C PRO A 83 -9.41 5.78 9.02
N ASP A 84 -9.40 6.79 9.89
CA ASP A 84 -10.59 7.53 10.33
C ASP A 84 -10.71 8.91 9.67
N GLY A 85 -9.93 9.16 8.61
CA GLY A 85 -9.80 10.47 7.97
C GLY A 85 -8.68 11.33 8.55
N PHE A 86 -8.46 12.49 7.93
CA PHE A 86 -7.48 13.46 8.38
C PHE A 86 -7.93 14.15 9.67
N PRO A 87 -6.98 14.51 10.56
CA PRO A 87 -7.28 15.27 11.77
C PRO A 87 -8.04 16.57 11.48
N SER A 88 -8.94 16.95 12.39
CA SER A 88 -9.81 18.11 12.23
C SER A 88 -9.05 19.41 11.99
N GLU A 89 -7.87 19.55 12.58
CA GLU A 89 -6.97 20.68 12.44
C GLU A 89 -6.35 20.78 11.04
N VAL A 90 -6.08 19.64 10.39
CA VAL A 90 -5.57 19.58 9.02
C VAL A 90 -6.68 20.03 8.07
N ILE A 91 -7.89 19.51 8.25
CA ILE A 91 -9.06 19.88 7.44
C ILE A 91 -9.42 21.36 7.64
N ALA A 92 -9.47 21.84 8.88
CA ALA A 92 -9.81 23.23 9.16
C ALA A 92 -8.81 24.22 8.55
N GLU A 93 -7.50 23.92 8.62
CA GLU A 93 -6.48 24.76 7.98
C GLU A 93 -6.56 24.67 6.45
N PHE A 94 -6.86 23.50 5.88
CA PHE A 94 -7.08 23.34 4.44
C PHE A 94 -8.29 24.14 3.95
N GLU A 95 -9.42 24.08 4.65
CA GLU A 95 -10.61 24.89 4.34
C GLU A 95 -10.30 26.39 4.42
N LYS A 96 -9.58 26.81 5.46
CA LYS A 96 -9.20 28.21 5.66
C LYS A 96 -8.32 28.74 4.54
N ARG A 97 -7.33 27.96 4.07
CA ARG A 97 -6.42 28.36 2.99
C ARG A 97 -7.06 28.35 1.61
N THR A 98 -7.99 27.42 1.37
CA THR A 98 -8.67 27.30 0.08
C THR A 98 -9.92 28.18 -0.03
N GLY A 99 -10.46 28.63 1.11
CA GLY A 99 -11.75 29.34 1.16
C GLY A 99 -12.94 28.46 0.81
N ARG A 100 -12.78 27.12 0.82
CA ARG A 100 -13.79 26.14 0.43
C ARG A 100 -14.04 25.15 1.55
N LYS A 101 -15.27 24.68 1.69
CA LYS A 101 -15.61 23.57 2.59
C LYS A 101 -15.12 22.23 2.04
N THR A 102 -15.03 21.24 2.91
CA THR A 102 -14.64 19.88 2.58
C THR A 102 -15.80 18.89 2.70
N LEU A 103 -15.76 17.84 1.88
CA LEU A 103 -16.69 16.70 1.90
C LEU A 103 -15.91 15.40 2.15
N CYS A 104 -16.60 14.38 2.66
CA CYS A 104 -16.09 13.02 2.95
C CYS A 104 -15.11 12.91 4.14
N ASN A 105 -13.83 13.25 3.96
CA ASN A 105 -12.72 13.06 4.89
C ASN A 105 -12.63 11.63 5.48
N LYS A 106 -12.57 10.60 4.62
CA LYS A 106 -12.44 9.19 5.00
C LYS A 106 -11.65 8.40 3.96
N PRO A 107 -11.12 7.20 4.27
CA PRO A 107 -10.67 6.26 3.25
C PRO A 107 -11.80 5.94 2.29
N TYR A 108 -11.56 6.12 0.98
CA TYR A 108 -12.60 5.96 -0.02
C TYR A 108 -12.03 5.51 -1.36
N SER A 109 -12.84 4.75 -2.12
CA SER A 109 -12.53 4.49 -3.52
C SER A 109 -12.75 5.78 -4.34
N GLY A 110 -11.77 6.16 -5.16
CA GLY A 110 -11.86 7.37 -5.98
C GLY A 110 -13.07 7.40 -6.92
N THR A 111 -13.46 6.26 -7.50
CA THR A 111 -14.68 6.20 -8.33
C THR A 111 -15.94 6.36 -7.50
N LYS A 112 -15.97 5.79 -6.30
CA LYS A 112 -17.14 5.82 -5.42
C LYS A 112 -17.31 7.20 -4.76
N VAL A 113 -16.23 7.86 -4.34
CA VAL A 113 -16.33 9.18 -3.67
C VAL A 113 -16.84 10.23 -4.63
N ILE A 114 -16.46 10.15 -5.91
CA ILE A 114 -16.99 11.01 -6.97
C ILE A 114 -18.47 10.72 -7.21
N ALA A 115 -18.87 9.44 -7.24
CA ALA A 115 -20.28 9.07 -7.39
C ALA A 115 -21.15 9.58 -6.22
N ASP A 116 -20.66 9.48 -4.99
CA ASP A 116 -21.42 9.82 -3.78
C ASP A 116 -21.43 11.32 -3.47
N TYR A 117 -20.33 12.05 -3.72
CA TYR A 117 -20.16 13.47 -3.34
C TYR A 117 -20.00 14.43 -4.52
N GLY A 118 -19.87 13.93 -5.75
CA GLY A 118 -19.60 14.76 -6.94
C GLY A 118 -20.68 15.80 -7.20
N GLU A 119 -21.96 15.42 -7.07
CA GLU A 119 -23.07 16.35 -7.29
C GLU A 119 -23.09 17.48 -6.24
N GLU A 120 -22.85 17.17 -4.97
CA GLU A 120 -22.77 18.16 -3.89
C GLU A 120 -21.56 19.09 -4.07
N SER A 121 -20.41 18.54 -4.45
CA SER A 121 -19.20 19.32 -4.75
C SER A 121 -19.44 20.32 -5.88
N ILE A 122 -20.12 19.93 -6.95
CA ILE A 122 -20.48 20.83 -8.06
C ILE A 122 -21.43 21.94 -7.59
N LYS A 123 -22.47 21.60 -6.82
CA LYS A 123 -23.48 22.56 -6.34
C LYS A 123 -22.92 23.58 -5.37
N THR A 124 -22.05 23.15 -4.46
CA THR A 124 -21.56 23.96 -3.33
C THR A 124 -20.21 24.58 -3.58
N GLY A 125 -19.42 24.02 -4.51
CA GLY A 125 -18.01 24.31 -4.67
C GLY A 125 -17.10 23.72 -3.58
N ALA A 126 -17.62 22.86 -2.70
CA ALA A 126 -16.84 22.17 -1.68
C ALA A 126 -15.86 21.17 -2.31
N LEU A 127 -14.70 20.99 -1.69
CA LEU A 127 -13.65 20.08 -2.13
C LEU A 127 -13.90 18.69 -1.54
N ILE A 128 -13.94 17.66 -2.40
CA ILE A 128 -13.97 16.28 -1.94
C ILE A 128 -12.55 15.93 -1.46
N VAL A 129 -12.42 15.59 -0.17
CA VAL A 129 -11.15 15.16 0.41
C VAL A 129 -11.28 13.73 0.87
N TYR A 130 -10.38 12.86 0.42
CA TYR A 130 -10.36 11.46 0.81
C TYR A 130 -8.93 10.90 0.86
N THR A 131 -8.81 9.66 1.32
CA THR A 131 -7.54 8.95 1.40
C THR A 131 -7.71 7.49 1.00
N SER A 132 -6.64 6.70 1.09
CA SER A 132 -6.63 5.27 0.83
C SER A 132 -6.02 4.52 2.02
N ALA A 133 -5.55 3.28 1.79
CA ALA A 133 -4.74 2.58 2.79
C ALA A 133 -3.32 3.17 2.89
N ASP A 134 -2.84 3.85 1.85
CA ASP A 134 -1.55 4.53 1.82
C ASP A 134 -1.62 5.95 2.40
N SER A 135 -0.46 6.49 2.78
CA SER A 135 -0.30 7.87 3.27
C SER A 135 -0.48 8.91 2.14
N VAL A 136 -1.71 9.09 1.67
CA VAL A 136 -2.05 10.01 0.57
C VAL A 136 -3.20 10.95 0.95
N PHE A 137 -3.15 12.19 0.44
CA PHE A 137 -4.21 13.19 0.54
C PHE A 137 -4.74 13.45 -0.87
N GLN A 138 -5.99 13.09 -1.13
CA GLN A 138 -6.62 13.12 -2.46
C GLN A 138 -7.83 14.04 -2.50
#